data_AF-A0A2D9KS55-F1
#
_entry.id   AF-A0A2D9KS55-F1
#
_cell.length_a   1.000
_cell.length_b   1.000
_cell.length_c   1.000
_cell.angle_alpha   90.00
_cell.angle_beta   90.00
_cell.angle_gamma   90.00
#
_symmetry.space_group_name_H-M   'P 1'
#
loop_
_entity.id
_entity.type
_entity.pdbx_description
1 polymer ?
#
loop_
_entity_poly.entity_id
_entity_poly.type
_entity_poly.pdbx_seq_one_letter_code
_entity_poly.pdbx_strand_id
1 'polypeptide(L)'
;MDSIDIFRKLTSADPKPLIGLPDSFGIYALWDHEGKIRYIGCTPKATEGFRVRVENKHVTGSEGRSHKFSQAYCTGRMWRYCKKLDPESALRAQNSDDAKLAKKLRTLFIRKYCGITFMEIPNNGSQNYFSYLTSLESEVQNLAPTSMTEWEGIGFSPFAEPSELVDQLIAEHPSLGPAAARQGQIFNSCVANA
;
A
#
# COMPACT_ATOMS: atom_id res chain seq x y z
N MET A 1 23.25 11.93 -7.83
CA MET A 1 22.82 10.62 -8.37
C MET A 1 21.68 10.93 -9.32
N ASP A 2 21.74 10.44 -10.55
CA ASP A 2 20.73 10.72 -11.58
C ASP A 2 19.50 9.81 -11.43
N SER A 3 18.35 10.29 -11.89
CA SER A 3 17.05 9.60 -11.95
C SER A 3 17.14 8.20 -12.56
N ILE A 4 17.97 8.00 -13.60
CA ILE A 4 18.17 6.69 -14.26
C ILE A 4 18.81 5.69 -13.30
N ASP A 5 19.83 6.10 -12.54
CA ASP A 5 20.49 5.24 -11.57
C ASP A 5 19.56 4.87 -10.42
N ILE A 6 18.70 5.82 -10.01
CA ILE A 6 17.69 5.60 -8.99
C ILE A 6 16.67 4.57 -9.47
N PHE A 7 16.10 4.79 -10.65
CA PHE A 7 15.14 3.87 -11.25
C PHE A 7 15.72 2.45 -11.38
N ARG A 8 16.95 2.33 -11.90
CA ARG A 8 17.63 1.04 -12.04
C ARG A 8 17.79 0.35 -10.70
N LYS A 9 18.26 1.05 -9.66
CA LYS A 9 18.45 0.47 -8.32
C LYS A 9 17.13 0.07 -7.65
N LEU A 10 16.06 0.86 -7.84
CA LEU A 10 14.74 0.52 -7.30
C LEU A 10 14.15 -0.73 -7.96
N THR A 11 14.40 -0.92 -9.26
CA THR A 11 13.78 -2.00 -10.06
C THR A 11 14.60 -3.29 -10.13
N SER A 12 15.89 -3.24 -9.83
CA SER A 12 16.80 -4.42 -9.89
C SER A 12 17.13 -5.03 -8.53
N ALA A 13 16.83 -4.35 -7.43
CA ALA A 13 17.08 -4.87 -6.09
C ALA A 13 15.95 -5.77 -5.59
N ASP A 14 16.29 -6.73 -4.73
CA ASP A 14 15.29 -7.55 -4.04
C ASP A 14 14.47 -6.68 -3.07
N PRO A 15 13.14 -6.82 -3.07
CA PRO A 15 12.28 -6.08 -2.15
C PRO A 15 12.54 -6.49 -0.70
N LYS A 16 12.64 -5.49 0.17
CA LYS A 16 12.80 -5.66 1.61
C LYS A 16 11.44 -5.80 2.31
N PRO A 17 11.39 -6.45 3.49
CA PRO A 17 10.20 -6.50 4.33
C PRO A 17 9.70 -5.10 4.73
N LEU A 18 8.39 -4.98 4.94
CA LEU A 18 7.72 -3.74 5.33
C LEU A 18 7.71 -3.51 6.87
N ILE A 19 8.81 -3.87 7.54
CA ILE A 19 8.99 -3.72 8.99
C ILE A 19 10.43 -3.29 9.30
N GLY A 20 10.59 -2.39 10.26
CA GLY A 20 11.91 -1.89 10.66
C GLY A 20 12.54 -0.98 9.62
N LEU A 21 11.71 -0.26 8.85
CA LEU A 21 12.22 0.71 7.88
C LEU A 21 12.88 1.90 8.60
N PRO A 22 13.90 2.53 7.99
CA PRO A 22 14.59 3.66 8.61
C PRO A 22 13.73 4.92 8.63
N ASP A 23 14.11 5.86 9.51
CA ASP A 23 13.53 7.22 9.56
C ASP A 23 14.15 8.17 8.52
N SER A 24 15.06 7.66 7.69
CA SER A 24 15.67 8.39 6.59
C SER A 24 14.67 8.71 5.48
N PHE A 25 15.13 9.52 4.52
CA PHE A 25 14.34 10.12 3.46
C PHE A 25 14.89 9.74 2.08
N GLY A 26 14.02 9.69 1.08
CA GLY A 26 14.40 9.45 -0.31
C GLY A 26 13.25 8.93 -1.17
N ILE A 27 13.58 8.07 -2.13
CA ILE A 27 12.66 7.51 -3.13
C ILE A 27 12.48 6.01 -2.87
N TYR A 28 11.29 5.47 -3.14
CA TYR A 28 10.97 4.05 -2.97
C TYR A 28 10.05 3.53 -4.07
N ALA A 29 10.04 2.22 -4.25
CA ALA A 29 9.06 1.49 -5.04
C ALA A 29 8.33 0.46 -4.17
N LEU A 30 7.01 0.36 -4.33
CA LEU A 30 6.17 -0.61 -3.62
C LEU A 30 5.91 -1.83 -4.49
N TRP A 31 6.20 -2.99 -3.93
CA TRP A 31 6.08 -4.30 -4.57
C TRP A 31 4.85 -5.02 -4.04
N ASP A 32 4.00 -5.51 -4.94
CA ASP A 32 2.83 -6.30 -4.59
C ASP A 32 3.18 -7.75 -4.22
N HIS A 33 2.13 -8.54 -3.96
CA HIS A 33 2.25 -9.96 -3.60
C HIS A 33 2.72 -10.86 -4.74
N GLU A 34 2.71 -10.37 -5.99
CA GLU A 34 3.22 -11.08 -7.17
C GLU A 34 4.68 -10.70 -7.48
N GLY A 35 5.30 -9.86 -6.66
CA GLY A 35 6.66 -9.36 -6.91
C GLY A 35 6.71 -8.34 -8.05
N LYS A 36 5.63 -7.58 -8.28
CA LYS A 36 5.59 -6.50 -9.27
C LYS A 36 5.56 -5.14 -8.58
N ILE A 37 6.35 -4.20 -9.10
CA ILE A 37 6.25 -2.79 -8.67
C ILE A 37 4.92 -2.23 -9.16
N ARG A 38 4.22 -1.49 -8.29
CA ARG A 38 2.94 -0.83 -8.62
C ARG A 38 2.89 0.67 -8.36
N TYR A 39 3.86 1.17 -7.59
CA TYR A 39 3.95 2.56 -7.20
C TYR A 39 5.40 2.95 -6.97
N ILE A 40 5.78 4.12 -7.44
CA ILE A 40 7.05 4.77 -7.13
C ILE A 40 6.71 6.06 -6.41
N GLY A 41 7.29 6.25 -5.22
CA GLY A 41 7.00 7.41 -4.38
C GLY A 41 8.22 8.00 -3.71
N CYS A 42 8.05 9.20 -3.14
CA CYS A 42 9.05 9.81 -2.26
C CYS A 42 8.56 9.96 -0.81
N THR A 43 9.50 10.29 0.09
CA THR A 43 9.22 10.80 1.44
C THR A 43 9.04 12.33 1.37
N PRO A 44 7.80 12.87 1.36
CA PRO A 44 7.54 14.21 0.84
C PRO A 44 7.76 15.35 1.85
N LYS A 45 8.11 15.05 3.10
CA LYS A 45 8.36 16.05 4.15
C LYS A 45 9.14 15.48 5.33
N ALA A 46 9.67 16.37 6.16
CA ALA A 46 10.53 16.07 7.31
C ALA A 46 9.91 15.13 8.35
N THR A 47 8.58 15.02 8.39
CA THR A 47 7.87 14.15 9.34
C THR A 47 7.48 12.80 8.75
N GLU A 48 7.83 12.54 7.48
CA GLU A 48 7.40 11.34 6.74
C GLU A 48 8.57 10.60 6.08
N GLY A 49 9.58 10.19 6.87
CA GLY A 49 10.61 9.23 6.43
C GLY A 49 10.03 7.85 6.08
N PHE A 50 10.86 6.91 5.62
CA PHE A 50 10.37 5.62 5.09
C PHE A 50 9.50 4.84 6.08
N ARG A 51 9.88 4.78 7.37
CA ARG A 51 9.06 4.17 8.42
C ARG A 51 7.66 4.77 8.50
N VAL A 52 7.56 6.10 8.55
CA VAL A 52 6.28 6.78 8.69
C VAL A 52 5.47 6.68 7.38
N ARG A 53 6.12 6.87 6.23
CA ARG A 53 5.43 6.91 4.95
C ARG A 53 5.00 5.53 4.49
N VAL A 54 5.86 4.54 4.59
CA VAL A 54 5.62 3.21 4.03
C VAL A 54 5.05 2.29 5.10
N GLU A 55 5.85 1.98 6.12
CA GLU A 55 5.49 1.00 7.16
C GLU A 55 4.24 1.41 7.95
N ASN A 56 4.06 2.70 8.24
CA ASN A 56 2.85 3.16 8.93
C ASN A 56 1.73 3.50 7.94
N LYS A 57 1.96 4.47 7.04
CA LYS A 57 0.88 5.01 6.20
C LYS A 57 0.45 4.08 5.09
N HIS A 58 1.34 3.67 4.18
CA HIS A 58 0.96 2.79 3.09
C HIS A 58 0.37 1.46 3.60
N VAL A 59 0.99 0.84 4.62
CA VAL A 59 0.57 -0.48 5.14
C VAL A 59 -0.64 -0.43 6.08
N THR A 60 -0.69 0.50 7.04
CA THR A 60 -1.70 0.51 8.12
C THR A 60 -2.67 1.69 8.07
N GLY A 61 -2.47 2.64 7.16
CA GLY A 61 -3.23 3.87 7.11
C GLY A 61 -4.70 3.69 6.71
N SER A 62 -5.41 4.82 6.62
CA SER A 62 -6.78 4.83 6.08
C SER A 62 -6.78 4.69 4.57
N GLU A 63 -7.74 3.94 4.08
CA GLU A 63 -8.07 3.75 2.68
C GLU A 63 -8.52 5.10 2.08
N GLY A 64 -8.18 5.40 0.82
CA GLY A 64 -8.55 6.67 0.18
C GLY A 64 -7.74 7.91 0.61
N ARG A 65 -6.55 7.71 1.19
CA ARG A 65 -5.59 8.79 1.54
C ARG A 65 -4.18 8.58 0.94
N SER A 66 -4.09 8.24 -0.35
CA SER A 66 -2.81 7.91 -1.03
C SER A 66 -2.00 6.78 -0.35
N HIS A 67 -2.63 6.03 0.55
CA HIS A 67 -2.04 4.89 1.27
C HIS A 67 -2.17 3.63 0.42
N LYS A 68 -1.31 3.54 -0.60
CA LYS A 68 -1.42 2.57 -1.70
C LYS A 68 -1.68 1.12 -1.26
N PHE A 69 -0.85 0.49 -0.43
CA PHE A 69 -1.13 -0.90 0.00
C PHE A 69 -2.47 -1.05 0.71
N SER A 70 -2.79 -0.16 1.65
CA SER A 70 -4.05 -0.18 2.40
C SER A 70 -5.25 -0.09 1.49
N GLN A 71 -5.18 0.71 0.42
CA GLN A 71 -6.23 0.85 -0.57
C GLN A 71 -6.28 -0.35 -1.54
N ALA A 72 -5.13 -0.77 -2.08
CA ALA A 72 -5.02 -1.83 -3.06
C ALA A 72 -5.59 -3.18 -2.57
N TYR A 73 -5.38 -3.47 -1.29
CA TYR A 73 -5.85 -4.72 -0.65
C TYR A 73 -7.12 -4.53 0.20
N CYS A 74 -7.81 -3.39 0.10
CA CYS A 74 -9.12 -3.22 0.73
C CYS A 74 -10.21 -3.84 -0.15
N THR A 75 -10.19 -5.16 -0.25
CA THR A 75 -11.03 -5.96 -1.15
C THR A 75 -11.46 -7.25 -0.46
N GLY A 76 -12.60 -7.82 -0.87
CA GLY A 76 -13.11 -9.10 -0.39
C GLY A 76 -13.15 -9.20 1.15
N ARG A 77 -12.56 -10.26 1.69
CA ARG A 77 -12.48 -10.59 3.13
C ARG A 77 -11.57 -9.65 3.92
N MET A 78 -10.73 -8.88 3.25
CA MET A 78 -9.84 -7.86 3.83
C MET A 78 -10.44 -6.44 3.77
N TRP A 79 -11.64 -6.31 3.21
CA TRP A 79 -12.32 -5.03 3.04
C TRP A 79 -12.85 -4.48 4.36
N ARG A 80 -12.89 -3.15 4.44
CA ARG A 80 -13.76 -2.40 5.33
C ARG A 80 -14.20 -1.11 4.66
N TYR A 81 -15.38 -0.62 5.04
CA TYR A 81 -15.97 0.59 4.50
C TYR A 81 -15.04 1.82 4.60
N CYS A 82 -14.92 2.51 3.49
CA CYS A 82 -14.33 3.81 3.32
C CYS A 82 -15.29 4.71 2.53
N LYS A 83 -15.75 5.80 3.15
CA LYS A 83 -16.67 6.78 2.55
C LYS A 83 -16.23 7.32 1.17
N LYS A 84 -14.93 7.32 0.87
CA LYS A 84 -14.40 7.82 -0.41
C LYS A 84 -14.43 6.78 -1.53
N LEU A 85 -14.55 5.50 -1.19
CA LEU A 85 -14.38 4.39 -2.12
C LEU A 85 -15.65 3.54 -2.25
N ASP A 86 -16.49 3.51 -1.21
CA ASP A 86 -17.60 2.59 -1.11
C ASP A 86 -18.96 3.30 -1.03
N PRO A 87 -20.05 2.67 -1.52
CA PRO A 87 -21.39 3.20 -1.38
C PRO A 87 -21.86 3.20 0.07
N GLU A 88 -22.69 4.18 0.45
CA GLU A 88 -23.16 4.35 1.83
C GLU A 88 -24.00 3.17 2.34
N SER A 89 -24.62 2.40 1.45
CA SER A 89 -25.34 1.16 1.78
C SER A 89 -24.43 0.14 2.50
N ALA A 90 -23.16 0.06 2.12
CA ALA A 90 -22.19 -0.87 2.70
C ALA A 90 -21.82 -0.52 4.16
N LEU A 91 -21.88 0.76 4.54
CA LEU A 91 -21.63 1.19 5.92
C LEU A 91 -22.64 0.59 6.90
N ARG A 92 -23.91 0.52 6.52
CA ARG A 92 -25.00 0.04 7.41
C ARG A 92 -24.93 -1.46 7.66
N ALA A 93 -24.39 -2.22 6.70
CA ALA A 93 -24.22 -3.66 6.80
C ALA A 93 -22.99 -4.06 7.63
N GLN A 94 -22.03 -3.15 7.81
CA GLN A 94 -20.75 -3.46 8.44
C GLN A 94 -20.79 -3.41 9.97
N ASN A 95 -20.29 -4.47 10.62
CA ASN A 95 -19.95 -4.46 12.03
C ASN A 95 -18.55 -3.85 12.26
N SER A 96 -18.42 -2.96 13.24
CA SER A 96 -17.16 -2.23 13.47
C SER A 96 -16.00 -3.09 13.97
N ASP A 97 -16.26 -4.18 14.69
CA ASP A 97 -15.22 -5.08 15.19
C ASP A 97 -14.75 -6.03 14.09
N ASP A 98 -15.67 -6.53 13.26
CA ASP A 98 -15.31 -7.30 12.07
C ASP A 98 -14.46 -6.46 11.11
N ALA A 99 -14.80 -5.19 10.91
CA ALA A 99 -14.01 -4.25 10.12
C ALA A 99 -12.60 -4.02 10.66
N LYS A 100 -12.42 -3.99 12.00
CA LYS A 100 -11.08 -3.89 12.62
C LYS A 100 -10.28 -5.17 12.36
N LEU A 101 -10.91 -6.34 12.46
CA LEU A 101 -10.25 -7.63 12.23
C LEU A 101 -9.90 -7.84 10.75
N ALA A 102 -10.75 -7.43 9.80
CA ALA A 102 -10.43 -7.44 8.38
C ALA A 102 -9.24 -6.52 8.05
N LYS A 103 -9.18 -5.33 8.64
CA LYS A 103 -7.98 -4.46 8.52
C LYS A 103 -6.74 -5.12 9.12
N LYS A 104 -6.86 -5.84 10.23
CA LYS A 104 -5.74 -6.58 10.82
C LYS A 104 -5.26 -7.69 9.88
N LEU A 105 -6.18 -8.47 9.30
CA LEU A 105 -5.87 -9.49 8.28
C LEU A 105 -5.13 -8.86 7.09
N ARG A 106 -5.63 -7.75 6.56
CA ARG A 106 -4.99 -7.00 5.47
C ARG A 106 -3.58 -6.53 5.82
N THR A 107 -3.38 -6.02 7.04
CA THR A 107 -2.07 -5.57 7.50
C THR A 107 -1.08 -6.73 7.55
N LEU A 108 -1.52 -7.89 8.02
CA LEU A 108 -0.71 -9.11 8.03
C LEU A 108 -0.39 -9.57 6.60
N PHE A 109 -1.37 -9.55 5.70
CA PHE A 109 -1.19 -9.89 4.29
C PHE A 109 -0.11 -9.01 3.64
N ILE A 110 -0.26 -7.70 3.76
CA ILE A 110 0.69 -6.74 3.18
C ILE A 110 2.09 -6.98 3.75
N ARG A 111 2.24 -7.17 5.06
CA ARG A 111 3.56 -7.38 5.67
C ARG A 111 4.21 -8.70 5.27
N LYS A 112 3.42 -9.73 4.98
CA LYS A 112 3.92 -11.06 4.65
C LYS A 112 4.28 -11.20 3.17
N TYR A 113 3.46 -10.64 2.28
CA TYR A 113 3.57 -10.91 0.85
C TYR A 113 4.05 -9.72 0.01
N CYS A 114 3.95 -8.49 0.52
CA CYS A 114 4.40 -7.30 -0.21
C CYS A 114 5.77 -6.83 0.28
N GLY A 115 6.39 -5.94 -0.47
CA GLY A 115 7.73 -5.44 -0.15
C GLY A 115 8.02 -4.02 -0.63
N ILE A 116 9.23 -3.57 -0.35
CA ILE A 116 9.72 -2.25 -0.74
C ILE A 116 11.17 -2.32 -1.20
N THR A 117 11.48 -1.64 -2.29
CA THR A 117 12.85 -1.17 -2.54
C THR A 117 12.90 0.33 -2.24
N PHE A 118 14.00 0.81 -1.67
CA PHE A 118 14.15 2.21 -1.36
C PHE A 118 15.59 2.66 -1.49
N MET A 119 15.75 3.96 -1.71
CA MET A 119 17.04 4.61 -1.77
C MET A 119 17.03 5.88 -0.95
N GLU A 120 17.97 5.95 -0.01
CA GLU A 120 18.22 7.16 0.75
C GLU A 120 18.86 8.22 -0.12
N ILE A 121 18.33 9.43 -0.06
CA ILE A 121 18.85 10.59 -0.81
C ILE A 121 19.41 11.58 0.22
N PRO A 122 20.73 11.79 0.31
CA PRO A 122 21.30 12.68 1.32
C PRO A 122 20.75 14.11 1.24
N ASN A 123 20.40 14.69 2.39
CA ASN A 123 20.11 16.11 2.47
C ASN A 123 21.42 16.90 2.60
N ASN A 124 21.90 17.44 1.50
CA ASN A 124 23.14 18.22 1.44
C ASN A 124 22.98 19.69 1.90
N GLY A 125 22.03 19.96 2.81
CA GLY A 125 21.74 21.31 3.31
C GLY A 125 20.86 22.16 2.37
N SER A 126 20.12 21.54 1.45
CA SER A 126 19.24 22.26 0.54
C SER A 126 18.00 22.76 1.28
N GLN A 127 17.72 24.07 1.19
CA GLN A 127 16.51 24.68 1.76
C GLN A 127 15.21 24.08 1.18
N ASN A 128 15.30 23.46 0.00
CA ASN A 128 14.17 22.88 -0.73
C ASN A 128 14.27 21.36 -0.89
N TYR A 129 14.92 20.66 0.04
CA TYR A 129 15.19 19.22 -0.06
C TYR A 129 13.95 18.36 -0.38
N PHE A 130 12.80 18.63 0.25
CA PHE A 130 11.59 17.84 -0.02
C PHE A 130 10.93 18.16 -1.37
N SER A 131 10.99 19.42 -1.81
CA SER A 131 10.56 19.77 -3.17
C SER A 131 11.44 19.08 -4.20
N TYR A 132 12.74 18.99 -3.95
CA TYR A 132 13.67 18.22 -4.78
C TYR A 132 13.30 16.73 -4.84
N LEU A 133 12.95 16.09 -3.72
CA LEU A 133 12.49 14.70 -3.73
C LEU A 133 11.23 14.51 -4.57
N THR A 134 10.28 15.44 -4.53
CA THR A 134 9.07 15.39 -5.36
C THR A 134 9.39 15.54 -6.85
N SER A 135 10.31 16.44 -7.22
CA SER A 135 10.77 16.56 -8.61
C SER A 135 11.46 15.29 -9.08
N LEU A 136 12.32 14.71 -8.23
CA LEU A 136 13.03 13.47 -8.50
C LEU A 136 12.08 12.26 -8.64
N GLU A 137 11.03 12.19 -7.83
CA GLU A 137 9.95 11.21 -7.96
C GLU A 137 9.32 11.29 -9.36
N SER A 138 8.99 12.50 -9.83
CA SER A 138 8.42 12.68 -11.17
C SER A 138 9.37 12.25 -12.28
N GLU A 139 10.66 12.57 -12.17
CA GLU A 139 11.68 12.12 -13.12
C GLU A 139 11.80 10.59 -13.17
N VAL A 140 11.82 9.93 -12.00
CA VAL A 140 11.90 8.46 -11.91
C VAL A 140 10.61 7.81 -12.43
N GLN A 141 9.44 8.37 -12.14
CA GLN A 141 8.16 7.89 -12.65
C GLN A 141 8.09 7.97 -14.18
N ASN A 142 8.65 9.01 -14.80
CA ASN A 142 8.69 9.15 -16.26
C ASN A 142 9.54 8.08 -16.97
N LEU A 143 10.45 7.43 -16.24
CA LEU A 143 11.24 6.30 -16.75
C LEU A 143 10.51 4.97 -16.60
N ALA A 144 9.49 4.90 -15.74
CA ALA A 144 8.81 3.68 -15.39
C ALA A 144 7.76 3.31 -16.45
N PRO A 145 7.64 2.02 -16.83
CA PRO A 145 6.51 1.58 -17.64
C PRO A 145 5.20 1.75 -16.86
N THR A 146 4.09 1.88 -17.57
CA THR A 146 2.75 2.09 -16.97
C THR A 146 2.39 1.04 -15.92
N SER A 147 2.84 -0.20 -16.09
CA SER A 147 2.60 -1.29 -15.13
C SER A 147 3.19 -1.02 -13.73
N MET A 148 4.20 -0.16 -13.63
CA MET A 148 4.85 0.23 -12.36
C MET A 148 4.22 1.44 -11.67
N THR A 149 3.25 2.08 -12.33
CA THR A 149 2.55 3.29 -11.86
C THR A 149 1.03 3.11 -11.83
N GLU A 150 0.55 1.87 -11.88
CA GLU A 150 -0.89 1.54 -11.85
C GLU A 150 -1.60 2.04 -10.60
N TRP A 151 -0.88 2.19 -9.49
CA TRP A 151 -1.44 2.74 -8.25
C TRP A 151 -1.34 4.26 -8.16
N GLU A 152 -0.95 4.98 -9.22
CA GLU A 152 -0.91 6.43 -9.18
C GLU A 152 -2.29 7.07 -8.97
N GLY A 153 -2.28 8.26 -8.37
CA GLY A 153 -3.52 8.96 -8.00
C GLY A 153 -4.27 8.34 -6.81
N ILE A 154 -5.54 8.71 -6.65
CA ILE A 154 -6.41 8.31 -5.52
C ILE A 154 -7.43 7.24 -5.93
N GLY A 155 -7.74 7.10 -7.22
CA GLY A 155 -8.85 6.28 -7.72
C GLY A 155 -8.44 5.01 -8.44
N PHE A 156 -7.27 4.43 -8.15
CA PHE A 156 -6.87 3.19 -8.81
C PHE A 156 -7.73 2.01 -8.31
N SER A 157 -7.95 1.05 -9.20
CA SER A 157 -8.78 -0.12 -8.91
C SER A 157 -8.08 -1.02 -7.88
N PRO A 158 -8.77 -1.41 -6.79
CA PRO A 158 -8.26 -2.44 -5.89
C PRO A 158 -8.00 -3.75 -6.62
N PHE A 159 -7.13 -4.58 -6.06
CA PHE A 159 -6.93 -5.92 -6.56
C PHE A 159 -8.19 -6.78 -6.38
N ALA A 160 -8.36 -7.77 -7.25
CA ALA A 160 -9.14 -8.94 -6.89
C ALA A 160 -8.49 -9.60 -5.66
N GLU A 161 -9.28 -10.13 -4.74
CA GLU A 161 -8.72 -10.75 -3.55
C GLU A 161 -7.79 -11.93 -3.93
N PRO A 162 -6.53 -11.97 -3.46
CA PRO A 162 -5.65 -13.13 -3.61
C PRO A 162 -6.09 -14.28 -2.68
N SER A 163 -7.22 -14.92 -3.01
CA SER A 163 -7.97 -15.80 -2.11
C SER A 163 -7.12 -16.92 -1.51
N GLU A 164 -6.24 -17.55 -2.30
CA GLU A 164 -5.38 -18.65 -1.81
C GLU A 164 -4.39 -18.18 -0.73
N LEU A 165 -3.78 -17.01 -0.92
CA LEU A 165 -2.86 -16.43 0.07
C LEU A 165 -3.60 -15.94 1.31
N VAL A 166 -4.83 -15.47 1.15
CA VAL A 166 -5.72 -15.10 2.26
C VAL A 166 -6.14 -16.35 3.04
N ASP A 167 -6.45 -17.45 2.37
CA ASP A 167 -6.80 -18.72 3.01
C ASP A 167 -5.64 -19.25 3.87
N GLN A 168 -4.43 -19.25 3.31
CA GLN A 168 -3.21 -19.60 4.04
C GLN A 168 -3.03 -18.72 5.29
N LEU A 169 -3.23 -17.42 5.15
CA LEU A 169 -3.07 -16.48 6.27
C LEU A 169 -4.16 -16.64 7.34
N ILE A 170 -5.39 -17.00 6.95
CA ILE A 170 -6.46 -17.33 7.89
C ILE A 170 -6.16 -18.66 8.60
N ALA A 171 -5.59 -19.65 7.91
CA ALA A 171 -5.18 -20.90 8.54
C ALA A 171 -4.10 -20.68 9.62
N GLU A 172 -3.18 -19.74 9.39
CA GLU A 172 -2.17 -19.31 10.39
C GLU A 172 -2.77 -18.45 11.52
N HIS A 173 -3.88 -17.76 11.26
CA HIS A 173 -4.56 -16.89 12.22
C HIS A 173 -6.08 -17.18 12.30
N PRO A 174 -6.50 -18.37 12.81
CA PRO A 174 -7.89 -18.82 12.72
C PRO A 174 -8.92 -17.88 13.37
N SER A 175 -8.50 -17.12 14.38
CA SER A 175 -9.35 -16.13 15.07
C SER A 175 -9.84 -14.99 14.17
N LEU A 176 -9.21 -14.77 13.00
CA LEU A 176 -9.62 -13.75 12.03
C LEU A 176 -10.70 -14.27 11.06
N GLY A 177 -10.82 -15.59 10.89
CA GLY A 177 -11.63 -16.21 9.84
C GLY A 177 -13.11 -15.83 9.86
N PRO A 178 -13.84 -15.97 10.98
CA PRO A 178 -15.27 -15.67 11.03
C PRO A 178 -15.61 -14.22 10.69
N ALA A 179 -14.81 -13.26 11.18
CA ALA A 179 -14.98 -11.84 10.88
C ALA A 179 -14.69 -11.52 9.41
N ALA A 180 -13.59 -12.08 8.88
CA ALA A 180 -13.20 -11.90 7.49
C ALA A 180 -14.26 -12.46 6.52
N ALA A 181 -14.85 -13.62 6.84
CA ALA A 181 -15.92 -14.22 6.04
C ALA A 181 -17.17 -13.32 5.97
N ARG A 182 -17.62 -12.75 7.10
CA ARG A 182 -18.74 -11.80 7.12
C ARG A 182 -18.43 -10.53 6.33
N GLN A 183 -17.22 -9.99 6.44
CA GLN A 183 -16.80 -8.84 5.63
C GLN A 183 -16.79 -9.15 4.14
N GLY A 184 -16.33 -10.33 3.74
CA GLY A 184 -16.38 -10.77 2.34
C GLY A 184 -17.81 -10.87 1.80
N GLN A 185 -18.76 -11.34 2.60
CA GLN A 185 -20.18 -11.37 2.22
C GLN A 185 -20.73 -9.97 1.96
N ILE A 186 -20.45 -9.01 2.86
CA ILE A 186 -20.88 -7.62 2.71
C ILE A 186 -20.23 -6.98 1.47
N PHE A 187 -18.93 -7.18 1.28
CA PHE A 187 -18.21 -6.69 0.11
C PHE A 187 -18.88 -7.19 -1.18
N ASN A 188 -19.17 -8.50 -1.26
CA ASN A 188 -19.82 -9.07 -2.43
C ASN A 188 -21.25 -8.53 -2.64
N SER A 189 -22.04 -8.37 -1.58
CA SER A 189 -23.43 -7.92 -1.72
C SER A 189 -23.57 -6.42 -1.97
N CYS A 190 -22.63 -5.61 -1.48
CA CYS A 190 -22.79 -4.15 -1.42
C CYS A 190 -21.74 -3.36 -2.20
N VAL A 191 -20.61 -3.97 -2.59
CA VAL A 191 -19.49 -3.27 -3.23
C VAL A 191 -19.14 -3.90 -4.58
N ALA A 192 -18.92 -5.21 -4.64
CA ALA A 192 -18.50 -5.88 -5.89
C ALA A 192 -19.58 -5.87 -6.99
N ASN A 193 -20.86 -5.79 -6.58
CA ASN A 193 -22.03 -5.80 -7.47
C ASN A 193 -22.72 -4.42 -7.58
N ALA A 194 -22.10 -3.36 -7.06
CA ALA A 194 -22.62 -1.99 -7.09
C ALA A 194 -22.07 -1.22 -8.29
#